data_AF-G3APU9-F1
#
_entry.id   AF-G3APU9-F1
#
_cell.length_a   1.000
_cell.length_b   1.000
_cell.length_c   1.000
_cell.angle_alpha   90.00
_cell.angle_beta   90.00
_cell.angle_gamma   90.00
#
_symmetry.space_group_name_H-M   'P 1'
#
loop_
_entity.id
_entity.type
_entity.pdbx_description
1 polymer ?
#
loop_
_entity_poly.entity_id
_entity_poly.type
_entity_poly.pdbx_seq_one_letter_code
_entity_poly.pdbx_strand_id
1 'polypeptide(L)'
;MTILTAERLVRLAYNYPSLHNTWYLIATACLTIVNQPQEIPRLYHFALRQQLLDTPSDDSVLTDKHMLQLAQDSINSAKKYADLTGVGVNLPDLLVYTQHLPLKFKYSRSEDIHATQDRVTCRIREVILKSVALGGLPRAINALMILKTVTPTSLKAGLIPERNLIVHPGKIPSSSIVSEDFDGTSFEQQSTTDTIDGPISKQSIDVRQIKKELVRGSNFWNSVYTNKINTRIKQQMLTAYPDLWYFAYHHIYAPLLSYTDILSGKETSMCVVACLIPQDVNPQLKGHLKGALNNGATKQELDDVRSLTFDICDWAGGVHWQGGKEGVAKL
;
A
#
# COMPACT_ATOMS: atom_id res chain seq x y z
N MET A 1 1.08 -5.34 23.28
CA MET A 1 2.25 -6.22 23.29
C MET A 1 2.99 -6.02 21.97
N THR A 2 4.32 -5.97 21.97
CA THR A 2 5.11 -5.84 20.73
C THR A 2 5.19 -7.19 20.05
N ILE A 3 4.84 -7.27 18.76
CA ILE A 3 4.88 -8.55 18.04
C ILE A 3 6.06 -8.68 17.07
N LEU A 4 6.61 -7.58 16.53
CA LEU A 4 7.81 -7.66 15.68
C LEU A 4 9.08 -7.48 16.52
N THR A 5 9.73 -8.60 16.82
CA THR A 5 11.10 -8.64 17.37
C THR A 5 12.14 -8.60 16.24
N ALA A 6 13.42 -8.44 16.57
CA ALA A 6 14.50 -8.48 15.60
C ALA A 6 14.52 -9.80 14.80
N GLU A 7 14.35 -10.93 15.49
CA GLU A 7 14.30 -12.27 14.89
C GLU A 7 13.11 -12.41 13.94
N ARG A 8 11.94 -11.90 14.33
CA ARG A 8 10.74 -11.94 13.48
C ARG A 8 10.89 -11.06 12.25
N LEU A 9 11.53 -9.89 12.36
CA LEU A 9 11.83 -9.04 11.20
C LEU A 9 12.78 -9.74 10.21
N VAL A 10 13.87 -10.34 10.71
CA VAL A 10 14.81 -11.11 9.87
C VAL A 10 14.09 -12.31 9.24
N ARG A 11 13.26 -13.03 10.00
CA ARG A 11 12.44 -14.13 9.48
C ARG A 11 11.51 -13.67 8.36
N LEU A 12 10.78 -12.56 8.53
CA LEU A 12 9.91 -12.03 7.47
C LEU A 12 10.69 -11.70 6.19
N ALA A 13 11.92 -11.19 6.30
CA ALA A 13 12.73 -10.79 5.15
C ALA A 13 13.39 -11.96 4.41
N TYR A 14 13.75 -13.05 5.09
CA TYR A 14 14.61 -14.10 4.54
C TYR A 14 14.04 -15.51 4.57
N ASN A 15 13.04 -15.81 5.39
CA ASN A 15 12.43 -17.15 5.45
C ASN A 15 11.52 -17.46 4.26
N TYR A 16 11.26 -16.47 3.40
CA TYR A 16 10.39 -16.56 2.22
C TYR A 16 11.15 -16.09 0.99
N PRO A 17 12.04 -16.92 0.42
CA PRO A 17 13.00 -16.48 -0.61
C PRO A 17 12.33 -15.89 -1.85
N SER A 18 11.14 -16.36 -2.22
CA SER A 18 10.42 -15.84 -3.39
C SER A 18 9.86 -14.42 -3.18
N LEU A 19 9.84 -13.93 -1.93
CA LEU A 19 9.34 -12.62 -1.54
C LEU A 19 10.46 -11.63 -1.14
N HIS A 20 11.74 -11.92 -1.39
CA HIS A 20 12.86 -11.09 -0.92
C HIS A 20 12.70 -9.57 -1.19
N ASN A 21 12.11 -9.19 -2.33
CA ASN A 21 11.92 -7.78 -2.70
C ASN A 21 10.52 -7.22 -2.39
N THR A 22 9.63 -8.05 -1.83
CA THR A 22 8.20 -7.74 -1.62
C THR A 22 7.67 -8.12 -0.24
N TRP A 23 8.46 -8.79 0.61
CA TRP A 23 8.04 -9.28 1.94
C TRP A 23 7.41 -8.17 2.79
N TYR A 24 8.00 -6.96 2.75
CA TYR A 24 7.53 -5.81 3.53
C TYR A 24 6.19 -5.30 3.02
N LEU A 25 5.85 -5.51 1.75
CA LEU A 25 4.53 -5.20 1.20
C LEU A 25 3.48 -6.15 1.78
N ILE A 26 3.77 -7.45 1.76
CA ILE A 26 2.88 -8.50 2.27
C ILE A 26 2.67 -8.32 3.78
N ALA A 27 3.75 -8.07 4.51
CA ALA A 27 3.69 -7.81 5.93
C ALA A 27 2.94 -6.51 6.26
N THR A 28 3.16 -5.41 5.52
CA THR A 28 2.40 -4.16 5.67
C THR A 28 0.91 -4.38 5.47
N ALA A 29 0.53 -5.09 4.41
CA ALA A 29 -0.86 -5.43 4.11
C ALA A 29 -1.49 -6.22 5.26
N CYS A 30 -0.83 -7.29 5.71
CA CYS A 30 -1.32 -8.13 6.80
C CYS A 30 -1.44 -7.33 8.11
N LEU A 31 -0.38 -6.62 8.55
CA LEU A 31 -0.39 -5.82 9.79
C LEU A 31 -1.49 -4.75 9.80
N THR A 32 -1.75 -4.13 8.64
CA THR A 32 -2.86 -3.19 8.50
C THR A 32 -4.20 -3.89 8.70
N ILE A 33 -4.40 -5.06 8.09
CA ILE A 33 -5.63 -5.84 8.25
C ILE A 33 -5.78 -6.40 9.66
N VAL A 34 -4.75 -6.95 10.30
CA VAL A 34 -4.88 -7.46 11.68
C VAL A 34 -4.89 -6.35 12.74
N ASN A 35 -4.98 -5.08 12.30
CA ASN A 35 -5.06 -3.89 13.14
C ASN A 35 -3.89 -3.78 14.13
N GLN A 36 -2.68 -3.98 13.62
CA GLN A 36 -1.41 -3.82 14.35
C GLN A 36 -0.58 -2.62 13.78
N PRO A 37 -1.16 -1.41 13.65
CA PRO A 37 -0.48 -0.30 12.98
C PRO A 37 0.78 0.18 13.75
N GLN A 38 0.86 -0.06 15.06
CA GLN A 38 2.03 0.25 15.89
C GLN A 38 3.29 -0.57 15.54
N GLU A 39 3.14 -1.64 14.76
CA GLU A 39 4.27 -2.47 14.30
C GLU A 39 4.86 -1.95 12.97
N ILE A 40 4.09 -1.17 12.20
CA ILE A 40 4.51 -0.61 10.91
C ILE A 40 5.82 0.19 10.99
N PRO A 41 6.09 1.01 12.03
CA PRO A 41 7.38 1.70 12.15
C PRO A 41 8.60 0.78 12.18
N ARG A 42 8.53 -0.33 12.90
CA ARG A 42 9.63 -1.29 13.02
C ARG A 42 9.90 -1.97 11.69
N LEU A 43 8.83 -2.43 11.04
CA LEU A 43 8.86 -3.00 9.71
C LEU A 43 9.45 -2.02 8.69
N TYR A 44 8.98 -0.77 8.71
CA TYR A 44 9.38 0.29 7.79
C TYR A 44 10.88 0.61 7.91
N HIS A 45 11.38 0.88 9.12
CA HIS A 45 12.80 1.20 9.32
C HIS A 45 13.71 0.03 8.94
N PHE A 46 13.26 -1.20 9.20
CA PHE A 46 14.03 -2.37 8.80
C PHE A 46 14.02 -2.54 7.27
N ALA A 47 12.88 -2.39 6.61
CA ALA A 47 12.78 -2.45 5.15
C ALA A 47 13.66 -1.37 4.46
N LEU A 48 13.69 -0.14 4.99
CA LEU A 48 14.54 0.94 4.47
C LEU A 48 16.04 0.58 4.47
N ARG A 49 16.51 -0.21 5.45
CA ARG A 49 17.91 -0.64 5.54
C ARG A 49 18.15 -1.95 4.79
N GLN A 50 17.28 -2.93 4.99
CA GLN A 50 17.41 -4.27 4.42
C GLN A 50 17.36 -4.23 2.88
N GLN A 51 16.56 -3.36 2.28
CA GLN A 51 16.48 -3.26 0.82
C GLN A 51 17.76 -2.67 0.17
N LEU A 52 18.64 -2.05 0.96
CA LEU A 52 19.95 -1.56 0.53
C LEU A 52 21.05 -2.65 0.60
N LEU A 53 20.79 -3.76 1.28
CA LEU A 53 21.74 -4.87 1.41
C LEU A 53 21.72 -5.76 0.17
N ASP A 54 22.87 -6.35 -0.15
CA ASP A 54 22.92 -7.48 -1.08
C ASP A 54 22.16 -8.67 -0.51
N THR A 55 21.57 -9.49 -1.37
CA THR A 55 20.94 -10.73 -0.95
C THR A 55 22.02 -11.66 -0.40
N PRO A 56 21.94 -12.07 0.87
CA PRO A 56 22.91 -13.00 1.42
C PRO A 56 22.78 -14.34 0.70
N SER A 57 23.93 -14.95 0.40
CA SER A 57 24.04 -16.19 -0.37
C SER A 57 24.00 -17.47 0.49
N ASP A 58 23.73 -17.36 1.80
CA ASP A 58 23.84 -18.46 2.76
C ASP A 58 22.60 -18.59 3.64
N ASP A 59 22.24 -19.81 4.04
CA ASP A 59 21.02 -20.14 4.81
C ASP A 59 21.12 -19.69 6.29
N SER A 60 22.31 -19.31 6.76
CA SER A 60 22.57 -18.91 8.15
C SER A 60 22.07 -17.51 8.54
N VAL A 61 21.44 -16.78 7.61
CA VAL A 61 20.98 -15.38 7.81
C VAL A 61 20.00 -15.23 8.96
N LEU A 62 19.18 -16.25 9.24
CA LEU A 62 18.19 -16.21 10.31
C LEU A 62 18.83 -16.12 11.71
N THR A 63 20.08 -16.57 11.85
CA THR A 63 20.84 -16.52 13.11
C THR A 63 22.06 -15.61 13.03
N ASP A 64 22.24 -14.90 11.91
CA ASP A 64 23.34 -13.96 11.72
C ASP A 64 23.22 -12.79 12.71
N LYS A 65 24.24 -12.65 13.55
CA LYS A 65 24.27 -11.66 14.64
C LYS A 65 24.22 -10.22 14.11
N HIS A 66 24.81 -9.96 12.94
CA HIS A 66 24.83 -8.62 12.35
C HIS A 66 23.47 -8.26 11.77
N MET A 67 22.78 -9.21 11.15
CA MET A 67 21.41 -9.02 10.66
C MET A 67 20.41 -8.81 11.79
N LEU A 68 20.53 -9.57 12.87
CA LEU A 68 19.74 -9.36 14.08
C LEU A 68 20.04 -7.99 14.71
N GLN A 69 21.30 -7.57 14.76
CA GLN A 69 21.67 -6.24 15.23
C GLN A 69 21.07 -5.13 14.35
N LEU A 70 21.14 -5.27 13.02
CA LEU A 70 20.53 -4.31 12.09
C LEU A 70 19.01 -4.20 12.30
N ALA A 71 18.33 -5.33 12.51
CA ALA A 71 16.90 -5.34 12.81
C ALA A 71 16.61 -4.66 14.16
N GLN A 72 17.42 -4.92 15.19
CA GLN A 72 17.29 -4.27 16.49
C GLN A 72 17.54 -2.75 16.41
N ASP A 73 18.56 -2.32 15.67
CA ASP A 73 18.85 -0.91 15.40
C ASP A 73 17.72 -0.22 14.62
N SER A 74 16.97 -0.99 13.84
CA SER A 74 15.78 -0.51 13.12
C SER A 74 14.58 -0.32 14.05
N ILE A 75 14.38 -1.23 15.00
CA ILE A 75 13.40 -1.05 16.07
C ILE A 75 13.74 0.17 16.93
N ASN A 76 15.01 0.31 17.32
CA ASN A 76 15.48 1.44 18.14
C ASN A 76 15.33 2.77 17.39
N SER A 77 15.65 2.78 16.10
CA SER A 77 15.47 3.95 15.23
C SER A 77 14.01 4.36 15.12
N ALA A 78 13.10 3.42 14.89
CA ALA A 78 11.66 3.70 14.82
C ALA A 78 11.13 4.35 16.12
N LYS A 79 11.57 3.85 17.28
CA LYS A 79 11.21 4.44 18.58
C LYS A 79 11.75 5.87 18.71
N LYS A 80 13.03 6.09 18.39
CA LYS A 80 13.66 7.41 18.44
C LYS A 80 12.94 8.42 17.54
N TYR A 81 12.49 8.02 16.35
CA TYR A 81 11.75 8.91 15.45
C TYR A 81 10.37 9.29 16.01
N ALA A 82 9.68 8.36 16.65
CA ALA A 82 8.43 8.67 17.35
C ALA A 82 8.66 9.72 18.46
N ASP A 83 9.73 9.58 19.24
CA ASP A 83 10.10 10.54 20.29
C ASP A 83 10.42 11.93 19.71
N LEU A 84 11.20 11.98 18.61
CA LEU A 84 11.55 13.22 17.91
C LEU A 84 10.33 13.94 17.31
N THR A 85 9.38 13.18 16.75
CA THR A 85 8.11 13.74 16.26
C THR A 85 7.31 14.34 17.40
N GLY A 86 7.31 13.70 18.58
CA GLY A 86 6.59 14.20 19.76
C GLY A 86 7.06 15.58 20.24
N VAL A 87 8.31 15.96 19.94
CA VAL A 87 8.89 17.28 20.26
C VAL A 87 8.96 18.23 19.05
N GLY A 88 8.36 17.87 17.90
CA GLY A 88 8.25 18.73 16.73
C GLY A 88 9.53 18.93 15.92
N VAL A 89 10.51 18.02 16.05
CA VAL A 89 11.81 18.13 15.37
C VAL A 89 11.75 17.50 13.97
N ASN A 90 12.51 18.07 13.02
CA ASN A 90 12.70 17.47 11.70
C ASN A 90 13.38 16.11 11.83
N LEU A 91 12.76 15.10 11.25
CA LEU A 91 13.25 13.73 11.28
C LEU A 91 14.44 13.58 10.33
N PRO A 92 15.60 13.12 10.83
CA PRO A 92 16.82 13.03 10.03
C PRO A 92 16.72 11.93 8.97
N ASP A 93 17.62 11.96 8.00
CA ASP A 93 17.78 10.86 7.05
C ASP A 93 18.22 9.59 7.79
N LEU A 94 17.66 8.46 7.36
CA LEU A 94 18.01 7.18 7.96
C LEU A 94 19.38 6.76 7.45
N LEU A 95 20.42 7.00 8.25
CA LEU A 95 21.79 6.61 7.94
C LEU A 95 21.87 5.10 7.65
N VAL A 96 22.51 4.78 6.51
CA VAL A 96 22.72 3.43 5.99
C VAL A 96 23.87 2.73 6.67
N TYR A 97 24.91 3.50 7.01
CA TYR A 97 26.14 2.98 7.56
C TYR A 97 26.02 2.80 9.06
N THR A 98 25.61 1.62 9.48
CA THR A 98 26.24 1.06 10.67
C THR A 98 27.69 0.78 10.27
N GLN A 99 28.59 1.77 10.44
CA GLN A 99 30.04 1.67 10.11
C GLN A 99 30.76 0.50 10.81
N HIS A 100 30.03 -0.34 11.53
CA HIS A 100 30.49 -1.42 12.38
C HIS A 100 29.88 -2.79 12.04
N LEU A 101 28.97 -2.90 11.07
CA LEU A 101 28.43 -4.21 10.64
C LEU A 101 29.06 -4.64 9.31
N PRO A 102 29.66 -5.84 9.22
CA PRO A 102 30.29 -6.35 8.00
C PRO A 102 29.24 -6.87 7.00
N LEU A 103 28.24 -6.05 6.67
CA LEU A 103 27.19 -6.35 5.71
C LEU A 103 27.52 -5.75 4.33
N LYS A 104 27.17 -6.47 3.27
CA LYS A 104 27.38 -6.00 1.89
C LYS A 104 26.20 -5.14 1.43
N PHE A 105 26.50 -3.99 0.85
CA PHE A 105 25.52 -3.01 0.37
C PHE A 105 25.52 -2.95 -1.16
N LYS A 106 24.33 -2.87 -1.74
CA LYS A 106 24.10 -2.74 -3.20
C LYS A 106 24.62 -1.42 -3.78
N TYR A 107 24.61 -0.36 -2.96
CA TYR A 107 24.81 1.01 -3.41
C TYR A 107 25.90 1.69 -2.59
N SER A 108 26.79 2.40 -3.29
CA SER A 108 27.81 3.25 -2.69
C SER A 108 27.49 4.74 -2.78
N ARG A 109 26.58 5.14 -3.69
CA ARG A 109 26.19 6.54 -3.91
C ARG A 109 24.95 6.90 -3.08
N SER A 110 24.97 8.08 -2.46
CA SER A 110 23.86 8.60 -1.66
C SER A 110 22.56 8.78 -2.47
N GLU A 111 22.66 9.14 -3.75
CA GLU A 111 21.50 9.28 -4.65
C GLU A 111 20.74 7.95 -4.82
N ASP A 112 21.46 6.84 -5.07
CA ASP A 112 20.87 5.52 -5.29
C ASP A 112 20.26 4.94 -3.99
N ILE A 113 20.90 5.24 -2.86
CA ILE A 113 20.39 4.95 -1.52
C ILE A 113 19.06 5.66 -1.30
N HIS A 114 19.04 6.98 -1.51
CA HIS A 114 17.85 7.80 -1.29
C HIS A 114 16.71 7.38 -2.22
N ALA A 115 17.01 7.16 -3.51
CA ALA A 115 16.02 6.68 -4.48
C ALA A 115 15.43 5.31 -4.09
N THR A 116 16.24 4.40 -3.54
CA THR A 116 15.74 3.10 -3.05
C THR A 116 14.84 3.26 -1.83
N GLN A 117 15.24 4.10 -0.87
CA GLN A 117 14.46 4.37 0.35
C GLN A 117 13.14 5.08 0.05
N ASP A 118 13.15 6.03 -0.89
CA ASP A 118 11.96 6.71 -1.38
C ASP A 118 10.99 5.71 -2.03
N ARG A 119 11.49 4.85 -2.93
CA ARG A 119 10.69 3.79 -3.55
C ARG A 119 10.07 2.84 -2.51
N VAL A 120 10.81 2.40 -1.49
CA VAL A 120 10.28 1.56 -0.41
C VAL A 120 9.16 2.29 0.34
N THR A 121 9.36 3.57 0.64
CA THR A 121 8.39 4.41 1.35
C THR A 121 7.09 4.58 0.56
N CYS A 122 7.19 4.94 -0.72
CA CYS A 122 6.04 5.10 -1.60
C CYS A 122 5.25 3.79 -1.75
N ARG A 123 5.95 2.66 -1.87
CA ARG A 123 5.31 1.34 -1.97
C ARG A 123 4.57 0.94 -0.68
N ILE A 124 5.13 1.22 0.51
CA ILE A 124 4.43 0.96 1.78
C ILE A 124 3.17 1.82 1.91
N ARG A 125 3.24 3.12 1.59
CA ARG A 125 2.07 4.00 1.58
C ARG A 125 0.98 3.48 0.65
N GLU A 126 1.39 3.05 -0.55
CA GLU A 126 0.49 2.51 -1.57
C GLU A 126 -0.18 1.20 -1.12
N VAL A 127 0.56 0.30 -0.46
CA VAL A 127 -0.05 -0.91 0.13
C VAL A 127 -1.12 -0.54 1.15
N ILE A 128 -0.80 0.34 2.12
CA ILE A 128 -1.75 0.73 3.17
C ILE A 128 -3.00 1.38 2.56
N LEU A 129 -2.83 2.24 1.56
CA LEU A 129 -3.95 2.87 0.86
C LEU A 129 -4.80 1.82 0.11
N LYS A 130 -4.19 0.87 -0.60
CA LYS A 130 -4.93 -0.20 -1.29
C LYS A 130 -5.64 -1.15 -0.32
N SER A 131 -5.10 -1.34 0.90
CA SER A 131 -5.75 -2.14 1.94
C SER A 131 -7.12 -1.59 2.36
N VAL A 132 -7.45 -0.31 2.10
CA VAL A 132 -8.79 0.25 2.32
C VAL A 132 -9.87 -0.57 1.63
N ALA A 133 -9.59 -1.11 0.45
CA ALA A 133 -10.53 -1.93 -0.32
C ALA A 133 -11.04 -3.15 0.44
N LEU A 134 -10.25 -3.66 1.41
CA LEU A 134 -10.54 -4.90 2.12
C LEU A 134 -10.59 -4.76 3.64
N GLY A 135 -9.91 -3.78 4.23
CA GLY A 135 -9.85 -3.55 5.67
C GLY A 135 -10.55 -2.28 6.14
N GLY A 136 -11.06 -1.47 5.21
CA GLY A 136 -11.72 -0.19 5.48
C GLY A 136 -10.76 0.96 5.79
N LEU A 137 -11.31 2.18 5.71
CA LEU A 137 -10.57 3.43 5.94
C LEU A 137 -9.94 3.52 7.34
N PRO A 138 -10.60 3.16 8.46
CA PRO A 138 -10.05 3.38 9.80
C PRO A 138 -8.68 2.70 10.01
N ARG A 139 -8.51 1.45 9.53
CA ARG A 139 -7.24 0.71 9.66
C ARG A 139 -6.13 1.37 8.84
N ALA A 140 -6.44 1.77 7.61
CA ALA A 140 -5.48 2.45 6.74
C ALA A 140 -5.09 3.84 7.27
N ILE A 141 -6.04 4.62 7.79
CA ILE A 141 -5.78 5.92 8.42
C ILE A 141 -4.83 5.74 9.60
N ASN A 142 -5.11 4.81 10.52
CA ASN A 142 -4.23 4.56 11.66
C ASN A 142 -2.81 4.18 11.21
N ALA A 143 -2.67 3.30 10.22
CA ALA A 143 -1.38 2.88 9.71
C ALA A 143 -0.62 4.02 9.00
N LEU A 144 -1.27 4.82 8.14
CA LEU A 144 -0.64 5.97 7.47
C LEU A 144 -0.24 7.07 8.47
N MET A 145 -1.08 7.34 9.47
CA MET A 145 -0.79 8.35 10.49
C MET A 145 0.40 7.94 11.35
N ILE A 146 0.52 6.68 11.73
CA ILE A 146 1.70 6.17 12.44
C ILE A 146 2.93 6.16 11.53
N LEU A 147 2.81 5.74 10.27
CA LEU A 147 3.93 5.79 9.32
C LEU A 147 4.48 7.22 9.16
N LYS A 148 3.59 8.22 9.11
CA LYS A 148 3.97 9.64 9.00
C LYS A 148 4.87 10.10 10.15
N THR A 149 4.68 9.61 11.38
CA THR A 149 5.49 10.03 12.55
C THR A 149 6.90 9.46 12.56
N VAL A 150 7.20 8.52 11.68
CA VAL A 150 8.52 7.87 11.59
C VAL A 150 9.15 7.95 10.21
N THR A 151 8.52 8.67 9.27
CA THR A 151 9.10 8.92 7.95
C THR A 151 10.15 10.03 8.01
N PRO A 152 11.42 9.78 7.61
CA PRO A 152 12.42 10.84 7.41
C PRO A 152 11.87 12.04 6.64
N THR A 153 12.32 13.25 6.98
CA THR A 153 11.76 14.48 6.39
C THR A 153 11.97 14.53 4.87
N SER A 154 13.10 14.05 4.38
CA SER A 154 13.43 13.91 2.96
C SER A 154 12.53 12.94 2.19
N LEU A 155 11.90 11.99 2.88
CA LEU A 155 11.03 10.95 2.28
C LEU A 155 9.53 11.24 2.47
N LYS A 156 9.16 12.39 3.04
CA LYS A 156 7.75 12.77 3.23
C LYS A 156 7.07 12.98 1.88
N ALA A 157 5.81 12.55 1.79
CA ALA A 157 5.00 12.79 0.59
C ALA A 157 4.82 14.29 0.37
N GLY A 158 4.82 14.71 -0.90
CA GLY A 158 4.53 16.08 -1.30
C GLY A 158 3.05 16.44 -1.14
N LEU A 159 2.71 17.67 -1.54
CA LEU A 159 1.32 18.16 -1.55
C LEU A 159 0.50 17.64 -2.74
N ILE A 160 1.17 17.11 -3.77
CA ILE A 160 0.55 16.60 -4.99
C ILE A 160 0.39 15.09 -4.83
N PRO A 161 -0.84 14.54 -4.95
CA PRO A 161 -1.06 13.10 -4.94
C PRO A 161 -0.38 12.41 -6.13
N GLU A 162 0.10 11.18 -5.90
CA GLU A 162 0.67 10.33 -6.96
C GLU A 162 -0.32 10.05 -8.10
N ARG A 163 -1.60 9.92 -7.75
CA ARG A 163 -2.69 9.74 -8.71
C ARG A 163 -3.19 11.09 -9.19
N ASN A 164 -3.31 11.24 -10.50
CA ASN A 164 -4.01 12.38 -11.09
C ASN A 164 -5.44 12.48 -10.52
N LEU A 165 -5.81 13.69 -10.10
CA LEU A 165 -7.15 13.97 -9.60
C LEU A 165 -8.17 14.02 -10.75
N ILE A 166 -9.37 13.51 -10.51
CA ILE A 166 -10.51 13.62 -11.43
C ILE A 166 -11.27 14.95 -11.26
N VAL A 167 -11.02 15.66 -10.16
CA VAL A 167 -11.59 16.97 -9.85
C VAL A 167 -10.48 17.92 -9.43
N HIS A 168 -10.47 19.12 -9.99
CA HIS A 168 -9.56 20.21 -9.66
C HIS A 168 -10.37 21.42 -9.15
N PRO A 169 -10.60 21.52 -7.83
CA PRO A 169 -11.29 22.65 -7.23
C PRO A 169 -10.56 23.98 -7.53
N GLY A 170 -11.31 25.08 -7.61
CA GLY A 170 -10.75 26.43 -7.75
C GLY A 170 -10.14 26.79 -9.12
N LYS A 171 -10.08 25.88 -10.10
CA LYS A 171 -9.76 26.23 -11.49
C LYS A 171 -10.94 26.94 -12.15
N ILE A 172 -11.10 28.22 -11.86
CA ILE A 172 -12.04 29.13 -12.53
C ILE A 172 -11.20 29.95 -13.54
N PRO A 173 -11.51 29.93 -14.85
CA PRO A 173 -10.84 30.79 -15.81
C PRO A 173 -10.95 32.26 -15.37
N SER A 174 -9.87 33.04 -15.46
CA SER A 174 -9.89 34.46 -15.07
C SER A 174 -10.94 35.27 -15.84
N SER A 175 -11.33 34.83 -17.04
CA SER A 175 -12.42 35.40 -17.84
C SER A 175 -13.82 35.18 -17.25
N SER A 176 -13.96 34.32 -16.24
CA SER A 176 -15.22 34.08 -15.52
C SER A 176 -15.34 34.92 -14.26
N ILE A 177 -14.27 35.64 -13.86
CA ILE A 177 -14.24 36.58 -12.74
C ILE A 177 -14.41 37.98 -13.36
N VAL A 178 -15.63 38.32 -13.78
CA VAL A 178 -15.94 39.67 -14.26
C VAL A 178 -16.98 40.26 -13.32
N SER A 179 -16.61 41.34 -12.64
CA SER A 179 -17.53 42.26 -11.97
C SER A 179 -18.39 42.97 -13.03
N GLU A 180 -19.66 43.21 -12.70
CA GLU A 180 -20.66 43.90 -13.53
C GLU A 180 -20.06 45.05 -14.36
N ASP A 181 -20.36 45.09 -15.67
CA ASP A 181 -20.10 46.27 -16.49
C ASP A 181 -21.14 47.36 -16.21
N PHE A 182 -20.79 48.61 -16.50
CA PHE A 182 -21.63 49.79 -16.23
C PHE A 182 -22.99 49.76 -16.97
N ASP A 183 -23.12 48.92 -18.00
CA ASP A 183 -24.32 48.76 -18.84
C ASP A 183 -25.22 47.58 -18.44
N GLY A 184 -24.90 46.84 -17.37
CA GLY A 184 -25.78 45.83 -16.79
C GLY A 184 -26.01 44.60 -17.67
N THR A 185 -25.05 44.23 -18.51
CA THR A 185 -25.18 42.98 -19.29
C THR A 185 -24.81 41.78 -18.42
N SER A 186 -25.82 40.98 -18.06
CA SER A 186 -25.65 39.75 -17.28
C SER A 186 -24.88 38.71 -18.09
N PHE A 187 -23.56 38.65 -17.92
CA PHE A 187 -22.79 37.47 -18.32
C PHE A 187 -23.18 36.29 -17.43
N GLU A 188 -23.43 35.11 -18.01
CA GLU A 188 -23.72 33.88 -17.26
C GLU A 188 -22.65 33.66 -16.19
N GLN A 189 -22.97 33.97 -14.92
CA GLN A 189 -22.16 33.53 -13.80
C GLN A 189 -22.08 32.00 -13.90
N GLN A 190 -20.88 31.47 -14.14
CA GLN A 190 -20.67 30.04 -13.99
C GLN A 190 -21.02 29.68 -12.55
N SER A 191 -22.17 29.01 -12.38
CA SER A 191 -22.63 28.58 -11.06
C SER A 191 -21.62 27.57 -10.51
N THR A 192 -20.80 28.02 -9.57
CA THR A 192 -19.94 27.14 -8.79
C THR A 192 -20.71 26.59 -7.59
N THR A 193 -20.37 25.39 -7.18
CA THR A 193 -20.86 24.80 -5.93
C THR A 193 -19.69 24.64 -4.97
N ASP A 194 -19.81 25.16 -3.76
CA ASP A 194 -18.77 25.01 -2.75
C ASP A 194 -18.68 23.57 -2.23
N THR A 195 -17.45 23.10 -2.03
CA THR A 195 -17.13 21.83 -1.37
C THR A 195 -16.07 22.06 -0.31
N ILE A 196 -15.79 21.04 0.52
CA ILE A 196 -14.70 21.10 1.50
C ILE A 196 -13.32 21.33 0.87
N ASP A 197 -13.14 20.92 -0.39
CA ASP A 197 -11.88 21.09 -1.14
C ASP A 197 -11.87 22.38 -1.99
N GLY A 198 -12.93 23.19 -1.90
CA GLY A 198 -13.10 24.45 -2.65
C GLY A 198 -14.24 24.42 -3.67
N PRO A 199 -14.54 25.56 -4.33
CA PRO A 199 -15.60 25.66 -5.33
C PRO A 199 -15.32 24.79 -6.55
N ILE A 200 -16.35 24.11 -7.04
CA ILE A 200 -16.31 23.26 -8.23
C ILE A 200 -17.30 23.73 -9.29
N SER A 201 -16.97 23.48 -10.56
CA SER A 201 -17.82 23.65 -11.73
C SER A 201 -17.67 22.47 -12.69
N LYS A 202 -18.40 22.47 -13.81
CA LYS A 202 -18.19 21.47 -14.88
C LYS A 202 -16.75 21.47 -15.39
N GLN A 203 -16.08 22.61 -15.40
CA GLN A 203 -14.70 22.79 -15.84
C GLN A 203 -13.68 22.23 -14.84
N SER A 204 -14.08 22.06 -13.57
CA SER A 204 -13.26 21.41 -12.54
C SER A 204 -13.13 19.90 -12.76
N ILE A 205 -14.00 19.27 -13.58
CA ILE A 205 -14.05 17.82 -13.78
C ILE A 205 -13.17 17.40 -14.97
N ASP A 206 -12.18 16.56 -14.73
CA ASP A 206 -11.37 15.97 -15.79
C ASP A 206 -12.03 14.70 -16.36
N VAL A 207 -12.87 14.88 -17.37
CA VAL A 207 -13.56 13.80 -18.08
C VAL A 207 -12.57 12.84 -18.76
N ARG A 208 -11.39 13.32 -19.19
CA ARG A 208 -10.38 12.47 -19.83
C ARG A 208 -9.74 11.54 -18.80
N GLN A 209 -9.43 12.04 -17.62
CA GLN A 209 -8.90 11.26 -16.51
C GLN A 209 -9.93 10.21 -16.03
N ILE A 210 -11.20 10.57 -15.88
CA ILE A 210 -12.27 9.61 -15.55
C ILE A 210 -12.32 8.46 -16.57
N LYS A 211 -12.32 8.79 -17.87
CA LYS A 211 -12.31 7.77 -18.94
C LYS A 211 -11.06 6.88 -18.83
N LYS A 212 -9.89 7.45 -18.60
CA LYS A 212 -8.62 6.71 -18.44
C LYS A 212 -8.69 5.73 -17.27
N GLU A 213 -9.21 6.16 -16.13
CA GLU A 213 -9.36 5.31 -14.94
C GLU A 213 -10.34 4.16 -15.16
N LEU A 214 -11.49 4.42 -15.78
CA LEU A 214 -12.46 3.38 -16.08
C LEU A 214 -11.89 2.34 -17.06
N VAL A 215 -11.17 2.75 -18.10
CA VAL A 215 -10.52 1.81 -19.02
C VAL A 215 -9.45 0.98 -18.31
N ARG A 216 -8.59 1.62 -17.51
CA ARG A 216 -7.56 0.94 -16.71
C ARG A 216 -8.19 -0.05 -15.71
N GLY A 217 -9.27 0.36 -15.05
CA GLY A 217 -10.07 -0.47 -14.15
C GLY A 217 -10.63 -1.71 -14.83
N SER A 218 -11.19 -1.56 -16.02
CA SER A 218 -11.69 -2.69 -16.82
C SER A 218 -10.57 -3.67 -17.15
N ASN A 219 -9.42 -3.17 -17.60
CA ASN A 219 -8.27 -4.00 -17.95
C ASN A 219 -7.74 -4.77 -16.72
N PHE A 220 -7.61 -4.11 -15.57
CA PHE A 220 -7.18 -4.75 -14.34
C PHE A 220 -8.21 -5.76 -13.80
N TRP A 221 -9.50 -5.43 -13.85
CA TRP A 221 -10.57 -6.38 -13.51
C TRP A 221 -10.50 -7.66 -14.35
N ASN A 222 -10.25 -7.51 -15.66
CA ASN A 222 -10.12 -8.63 -16.60
C ASN A 222 -8.79 -9.40 -16.44
N SER A 223 -7.73 -8.76 -15.93
CA SER A 223 -6.48 -9.48 -15.61
C SER A 223 -6.63 -10.33 -14.35
N VAL A 224 -7.40 -9.86 -13.36
CA VAL A 224 -7.71 -10.62 -12.14
C VAL A 224 -8.69 -11.75 -12.45
N TYR A 225 -9.82 -11.44 -13.11
CA TYR A 225 -10.89 -12.39 -13.39
C TYR A 225 -10.95 -12.67 -14.90
N THR A 226 -10.79 -13.93 -15.31
CA THR A 226 -10.87 -14.31 -16.73
C THR A 226 -12.24 -13.98 -17.34
N ASN A 227 -12.32 -13.88 -18.67
CA ASN A 227 -13.51 -13.43 -19.40
C ASN A 227 -14.84 -14.15 -19.09
N LYS A 228 -14.81 -15.38 -18.56
CA LYS A 228 -16.03 -16.08 -18.11
C LYS A 228 -16.37 -15.75 -16.65
N ILE A 229 -15.36 -15.57 -15.81
CA ILE A 229 -15.51 -15.33 -14.37
C ILE A 229 -15.88 -13.88 -14.09
N ASN A 230 -15.27 -12.94 -14.82
CA ASN A 230 -15.48 -11.49 -14.65
C ASN A 230 -16.96 -11.08 -14.75
N THR A 231 -17.68 -11.63 -15.74
CA THR A 231 -19.06 -11.30 -16.07
C THR A 231 -20.00 -11.95 -15.06
N ARG A 232 -19.69 -13.18 -14.64
CA ARG A 232 -20.45 -13.87 -13.60
C ARG A 232 -20.37 -13.12 -12.27
N ILE A 233 -19.18 -12.75 -11.81
CA ILE A 233 -19.00 -12.02 -10.54
C ILE A 233 -19.70 -10.66 -10.60
N LYS A 234 -19.54 -9.92 -11.72
CA LYS A 234 -20.28 -8.68 -11.96
C LYS A 234 -21.79 -8.88 -11.84
N GLN A 235 -22.34 -9.90 -12.52
CA GLN A 235 -23.77 -10.16 -12.50
C GLN A 235 -24.26 -10.52 -11.10
N GLN A 236 -23.50 -11.32 -10.35
CA GLN A 236 -23.83 -11.66 -8.96
C GLN A 236 -23.92 -10.42 -8.06
N MET A 237 -22.97 -9.49 -8.17
CA MET A 237 -23.02 -8.21 -7.44
C MET A 237 -24.24 -7.39 -7.85
N LEU A 238 -24.49 -7.24 -9.16
CA LEU A 238 -25.64 -6.49 -9.68
C LEU A 238 -26.98 -7.04 -9.20
N THR A 239 -27.14 -8.37 -9.18
CA THR A 239 -28.39 -9.01 -8.72
C THR A 239 -28.56 -8.98 -7.21
N ALA A 240 -27.47 -8.92 -6.45
CA ALA A 240 -27.53 -8.78 -5.00
C ALA A 240 -27.91 -7.35 -4.60
N TYR A 241 -27.22 -6.35 -5.17
CA TYR A 241 -27.50 -4.93 -5.00
C TYR A 241 -26.68 -4.13 -6.04
N PRO A 242 -27.29 -3.42 -7.01
CA PRO A 242 -26.53 -2.71 -8.06
C PRO A 242 -25.44 -1.76 -7.55
N ASP A 243 -25.68 -1.06 -6.44
CA ASP A 243 -24.69 -0.14 -5.85
C ASP A 243 -23.42 -0.87 -5.42
N LEU A 244 -23.48 -2.15 -5.07
CA LEU A 244 -22.30 -2.96 -4.78
C LEU A 244 -21.36 -3.05 -5.98
N TRP A 245 -21.91 -3.33 -7.18
CA TRP A 245 -21.10 -3.36 -8.40
C TRP A 245 -20.55 -1.98 -8.73
N TYR A 246 -21.40 -0.95 -8.71
CA TYR A 246 -20.99 0.40 -9.08
C TYR A 246 -19.93 0.93 -8.12
N PHE A 247 -20.08 0.69 -6.81
CA PHE A 247 -19.09 1.08 -5.82
C PHE A 247 -17.78 0.31 -5.98
N ALA A 248 -17.85 -1.02 -6.09
CA ALA A 248 -16.67 -1.85 -6.30
C ALA A 248 -15.90 -1.43 -7.57
N TYR A 249 -16.60 -1.23 -8.68
CA TYR A 249 -15.94 -0.90 -9.93
C TYR A 249 -15.44 0.55 -9.99
N HIS A 250 -16.32 1.52 -9.75
CA HIS A 250 -16.02 2.95 -9.96
C HIS A 250 -15.18 3.55 -8.83
N HIS A 251 -15.21 3.00 -7.61
CA HIS A 251 -14.50 3.59 -6.47
C HIS A 251 -13.36 2.73 -5.94
N ILE A 252 -13.32 1.43 -6.27
CA ILE A 252 -12.25 0.53 -5.78
C ILE A 252 -11.38 0.02 -6.93
N TYR A 253 -11.94 -0.68 -7.91
CA TYR A 253 -11.13 -1.30 -8.97
C TYR A 253 -10.53 -0.26 -9.93
N ALA A 254 -11.34 0.69 -10.41
CA ALA A 254 -10.88 1.68 -11.39
C ALA A 254 -9.88 2.71 -10.83
N PRO A 255 -10.16 3.45 -9.75
CA PRO A 255 -9.24 4.48 -9.27
C PRO A 255 -8.13 3.93 -8.37
N LEU A 256 -8.43 2.95 -7.50
CA LEU A 256 -7.53 2.52 -6.42
C LEU A 256 -6.68 1.31 -6.81
N LEU A 257 -7.30 0.16 -7.08
CA LEU A 257 -6.57 -1.10 -7.29
C LEU A 257 -5.83 -1.12 -8.63
N SER A 258 -6.44 -0.60 -9.70
CA SER A 258 -5.81 -0.59 -11.03
C SER A 258 -4.70 0.45 -11.20
N TYR A 259 -4.48 1.35 -10.24
CA TYR A 259 -3.31 2.23 -10.26
C TYR A 259 -2.04 1.41 -9.98
N THR A 260 -1.28 1.10 -11.03
CA THR A 260 -0.13 0.20 -10.93
C THR A 260 1.22 0.86 -11.18
N ASP A 261 1.28 2.19 -11.10
CA ASP A 261 2.50 2.96 -11.36
C ASP A 261 3.50 2.86 -10.19
N ILE A 262 3.01 2.54 -8.97
CA ILE A 262 3.84 2.30 -7.77
C ILE A 262 3.99 0.80 -7.45
N LEU A 263 2.88 0.06 -7.44
CA LEU A 263 2.86 -1.40 -7.28
C LEU A 263 2.40 -2.03 -8.57
N SER A 264 3.15 -3.02 -9.07
CA SER A 264 2.72 -3.75 -10.26
C SER A 264 1.37 -4.47 -10.04
N GLY A 265 0.73 -4.92 -11.13
CA GLY A 265 -0.48 -5.74 -11.02
C GLY A 265 -0.26 -7.02 -10.21
N LYS A 266 0.93 -7.63 -10.34
CA LYS A 266 1.37 -8.78 -9.55
C LYS A 266 1.41 -8.46 -8.06
N GLU A 267 2.12 -7.41 -7.69
CA GLU A 267 2.31 -7.00 -6.29
C GLU A 267 1.01 -6.56 -5.65
N THR A 268 0.18 -5.81 -6.39
CA THR A 268 -1.17 -5.45 -5.97
C THR A 268 -2.02 -6.69 -5.67
N SER A 269 -1.98 -7.70 -6.55
CA SER A 269 -2.74 -8.94 -6.34
C SER A 269 -2.24 -9.73 -5.13
N MET A 270 -0.93 -9.80 -4.92
CA MET A 270 -0.35 -10.47 -3.73
C MET A 270 -0.71 -9.74 -2.43
N CYS A 271 -0.70 -8.41 -2.41
CA CYS A 271 -1.14 -7.62 -1.24
C CYS A 271 -2.63 -7.82 -0.95
N VAL A 272 -3.46 -7.92 -1.99
CA VAL A 272 -4.88 -8.25 -1.86
C VAL A 272 -5.08 -9.65 -1.26
N VAL A 273 -4.33 -10.65 -1.71
CA VAL A 273 -4.33 -12.00 -1.10
C VAL A 273 -3.95 -11.93 0.38
N ALA A 274 -2.88 -11.20 0.73
CA ALA A 274 -2.43 -11.00 2.10
C ALA A 274 -3.48 -10.28 2.98
N CYS A 275 -4.30 -9.42 2.37
CA CYS A 275 -5.40 -8.76 3.08
C CYS A 275 -6.62 -9.66 3.32
N LEU A 276 -6.87 -10.65 2.45
CA LEU A 276 -8.05 -11.51 2.54
C LEU A 276 -7.84 -12.68 3.51
N ILE A 277 -6.62 -13.19 3.62
CA ILE A 277 -6.29 -14.34 4.49
C ILE A 277 -6.73 -14.12 5.94
N PRO A 278 -6.41 -13.00 6.62
CA PRO A 278 -6.77 -12.81 8.04
C PRO A 278 -8.27 -12.61 8.28
N GLN A 279 -9.08 -12.46 7.22
CA GLN A 279 -10.50 -12.13 7.32
C GLN A 279 -11.41 -13.35 7.10
N ASP A 280 -10.86 -14.52 6.79
CA ASP A 280 -11.59 -15.77 6.54
C ASP A 280 -12.65 -15.69 5.43
N VAL A 281 -12.40 -14.85 4.41
CA VAL A 281 -13.29 -14.63 3.26
C VAL A 281 -12.90 -15.48 2.05
N ASN A 282 -12.99 -16.79 2.22
CA ASN A 282 -12.57 -17.78 1.21
C ASN A 282 -13.18 -17.62 -0.21
N PRO A 283 -14.46 -17.26 -0.38
CA PRO A 283 -15.03 -17.04 -1.72
C PRO A 283 -14.28 -15.96 -2.51
N GLN A 284 -13.87 -14.88 -1.85
CA GLN A 284 -13.09 -13.80 -2.43
C GLN A 284 -11.62 -14.23 -2.62
N LEU A 285 -11.02 -14.86 -1.59
CA LEU A 285 -9.62 -15.31 -1.63
C LEU A 285 -9.31 -16.21 -2.82
N LYS A 286 -10.20 -17.17 -3.15
CA LYS A 286 -10.03 -18.08 -4.30
C LYS A 286 -9.87 -17.32 -5.62
N GLY A 287 -10.73 -16.33 -5.85
CA GLY A 287 -10.67 -15.51 -7.06
C GLY A 287 -9.36 -14.72 -7.14
N HIS A 288 -8.91 -14.14 -6.03
CA HIS A 288 -7.70 -13.34 -5.98
C HIS A 288 -6.40 -14.16 -6.02
N LEU A 289 -6.38 -15.38 -5.51
CA LEU A 289 -5.26 -16.31 -5.71
C LEU A 289 -5.07 -16.61 -7.20
N LYS A 290 -6.15 -16.93 -7.91
CA LYS A 290 -6.09 -17.15 -9.35
C LYS A 290 -5.73 -15.87 -10.11
N GLY A 291 -6.28 -14.73 -9.69
CA GLY A 291 -5.97 -13.43 -10.27
C GLY A 291 -4.51 -13.01 -10.07
N ALA A 292 -3.88 -13.36 -8.95
CA ALA A 292 -2.46 -13.13 -8.74
C ALA A 292 -1.61 -13.96 -9.71
N LEU A 293 -1.95 -15.24 -9.94
CA LEU A 293 -1.31 -16.04 -11.00
C LEU A 293 -1.46 -15.41 -12.38
N ASN A 294 -2.66 -14.95 -12.72
CA ASN A 294 -2.93 -14.30 -14.01
C ASN A 294 -2.12 -13.01 -14.20
N ASN A 295 -1.83 -12.29 -13.11
CA ASN A 295 -0.98 -11.10 -13.09
C ASN A 295 0.54 -11.42 -12.96
N GLY A 296 0.94 -12.69 -13.08
CA GLY A 296 2.33 -13.11 -13.15
C GLY A 296 2.95 -13.56 -11.83
N ALA A 297 2.17 -13.73 -10.76
CA ALA A 297 2.66 -14.41 -9.55
C ALA A 297 2.87 -15.91 -9.82
N THR A 298 3.88 -16.47 -9.19
CA THR A 298 4.10 -17.92 -9.18
C THR A 298 3.29 -18.58 -8.05
N LYS A 299 3.10 -19.90 -8.14
CA LYS A 299 2.51 -20.65 -7.02
C LYS A 299 3.37 -20.53 -5.76
N GLN A 300 4.69 -20.60 -5.90
CA GLN A 300 5.63 -20.46 -4.79
C GLN A 300 5.51 -19.09 -4.10
N GLU A 301 5.44 -17.99 -4.85
CA GLU A 301 5.21 -16.65 -4.28
C GLU A 301 3.91 -16.61 -3.46
N LEU A 302 2.86 -17.28 -3.91
CA LEU A 302 1.57 -17.30 -3.21
C LEU A 302 1.57 -18.21 -1.98
N ASP A 303 2.29 -19.32 -2.00
CA ASP A 303 2.50 -20.17 -0.83
C ASP A 303 3.35 -19.44 0.24
N ASP A 304 4.36 -18.69 -0.19
CA ASP A 304 5.17 -17.84 0.68
C ASP A 304 4.32 -16.68 1.25
N VAL A 305 3.46 -16.04 0.44
CA VAL A 305 2.52 -14.99 0.91
C VAL A 305 1.62 -15.55 2.00
N ARG A 306 1.07 -16.75 1.81
CA ARG A 306 0.23 -17.43 2.80
C ARG A 306 0.99 -17.68 4.09
N SER A 307 2.18 -18.27 3.98
CA SER A 307 3.00 -18.64 5.13
C SER A 307 3.43 -17.40 5.94
N LEU A 308 3.88 -16.34 5.26
CA LEU A 308 4.21 -15.06 5.89
C LEU A 308 2.99 -14.45 6.60
N THR A 309 1.83 -14.46 5.95
CA THR A 309 0.60 -13.92 6.52
C THR A 309 0.16 -14.71 7.75
N PHE A 310 0.27 -16.04 7.72
CA PHE A 310 -0.04 -16.88 8.89
C PHE A 310 0.88 -16.61 10.08
N ASP A 311 2.18 -16.43 9.84
CA ASP A 311 3.12 -16.08 10.89
C ASP A 311 2.72 -14.77 11.59
N ILE A 312 2.37 -13.74 10.83
CA ILE A 312 1.92 -12.46 11.40
C ILE A 312 0.59 -12.63 12.17
N CYS A 313 -0.37 -13.38 11.63
CA CYS A 313 -1.64 -13.66 12.31
C CYS A 313 -1.43 -14.40 13.64
N ASP A 314 -0.55 -15.40 13.67
CA ASP A 314 -0.22 -16.13 14.90
C ASP A 314 0.42 -15.22 15.94
N TRP A 315 1.34 -14.35 15.51
CA TRP A 315 2.04 -13.43 16.41
C TRP A 315 1.13 -12.33 16.95
N ALA A 316 0.23 -11.80 16.11
CA ALA A 316 -0.77 -10.82 16.49
C ALA A 316 -1.81 -11.41 17.45
N GLY A 317 -2.17 -12.68 17.26
CA GLY A 317 -3.25 -13.34 17.96
C GLY A 317 -4.63 -12.83 17.53
N GLY A 318 -5.69 -13.51 17.98
CA GLY A 318 -7.08 -13.09 17.75
C GLY A 318 -7.60 -13.29 16.31
N VAL A 319 -6.81 -13.89 15.41
CA VAL A 319 -7.26 -14.32 14.09
C VAL A 319 -7.67 -15.78 14.16
N HIS A 320 -8.90 -16.08 13.74
CA HIS A 320 -9.45 -17.42 13.72
C HIS A 320 -10.04 -17.72 12.34
N TRP A 321 -9.80 -18.93 11.86
CA TRP A 321 -10.36 -19.44 10.61
C TRP A 321 -11.29 -20.59 10.92
N GLN A 322 -12.46 -20.64 10.27
CA GLN A 322 -13.48 -21.65 10.54
C GLN A 322 -12.96 -23.10 10.45
N GLY A 323 -12.05 -23.38 9.51
CA GLY A 323 -11.40 -24.68 9.32
C GLY A 323 -9.93 -24.73 9.78
N GLY A 324 -9.50 -23.79 10.63
CA GLY A 324 -8.09 -23.57 10.91
C GLY A 324 -7.30 -23.16 9.64
N LYS A 325 -5.96 -23.22 9.71
CA LYS A 325 -5.10 -22.85 8.57
C LYS A 325 -5.35 -23.70 7.32
N GLU A 326 -5.71 -24.98 7.50
CA GLU A 326 -6.05 -25.88 6.39
C GLU A 326 -7.35 -25.50 5.68
N GLY A 327 -8.26 -24.81 6.38
CA GLY A 327 -9.49 -24.28 5.80
C GLY A 327 -9.29 -23.05 4.91
N VAL A 328 -8.12 -22.40 4.97
CA VAL A 328 -7.84 -21.19 4.17
C VAL A 328 -7.50 -21.58 2.74
N ALA A 329 -8.28 -21.10 1.78
CA ALA A 329 -8.19 -21.47 0.36
C ALA A 329 -6.78 -21.33 -0.19
N LYS A 330 -6.30 -22.37 -0.89
CA LYS A 330 -5.00 -22.46 -1.57
C LYS A 330 -5.18 -22.79 -3.05
N LEU A 331 -4.12 -22.70 -3.84
CA LEU A 331 -4.11 -22.92 -5.30
C LEU A 331 -4.01 -24.38 -5.72
#